data_AF-A0AAV0IB15-F1
#
_entry.id   AF-A0AAV0IB15-F1
#
_cell.length_a   1.000
_cell.length_b   1.000
_cell.length_c   1.000
_cell.angle_alpha   90.00
_cell.angle_beta   90.00
_cell.angle_gamma   90.00
#
_symmetry.space_group_name_H-M   'P 1'
#
loop_
_entity.id
_entity.type
_entity.pdbx_description
1 polymer ?
#
loop_
_entity_poly.entity_id
_entity_poly.type
_entity_poly.pdbx_seq_one_letter_code
_entity_poly.pdbx_strand_id
1 'polypeptide(L)' 'MGSMTFLEVILAILIPPVGVFLRFGCGVEFWIDLLLTMFGYIPGMVYALYVLVGKQQTI' A
#
# COMPACT_ATOMS: atom_id res chain seq x y z
N MET A 1 14.73 -9.07 4.04
CA MET A 1 13.79 -9.35 5.15
C MET A 1 13.51 -8.09 5.98
N GLY A 2 12.85 -7.09 5.39
CA GLY A 2 12.40 -5.92 6.15
C GLY A 2 11.12 -6.28 6.88
N SER A 3 11.12 -6.28 8.21
CA SER A 3 9.92 -6.55 9.02
C SER A 3 8.76 -5.67 8.53
N MET A 4 7.67 -6.28 8.05
CA MET A 4 6.39 -5.59 7.95
C MET A 4 5.98 -5.27 9.38
N THR A 5 6.25 -4.05 9.82
CA THR A 5 5.87 -3.66 11.17
C THR A 5 4.35 -3.60 11.22
N PHE A 6 3.78 -4.04 12.33
CA PHE A 6 2.33 -3.99 12.57
C PHE A 6 1.75 -2.57 12.32
N LEU A 7 2.58 -1.55 12.55
CA LEU A 7 2.30 -0.16 12.25
C LEU A 7 2.01 0.08 10.76
N GLU A 8 2.80 -0.47 9.84
CA GLU A 8 2.58 -0.29 8.38
C GLU A 8 1.31 -0.98 7.89
N VAL A 9 0.96 -2.14 8.48
CA VAL A 9 -0.30 -2.82 8.17
C VAL A 9 -1.49 -2.00 8.63
N ILE A 10 -1.43 -1.42 9.83
CA ILE A 10 -2.46 -0.50 10.33
C ILE A 10 -2.55 0.76 9.45
N LEU A 11 -1.42 1.36 9.09
CA LEU A 11 -1.39 2.55 8.25
C LEU A 11 -1.93 2.25 6.85
N ALA A 12 -1.63 1.10 6.26
CA ALA A 12 -2.15 0.71 4.95
C ALA A 12 -3.67 0.46 4.93
N ILE A 13 -4.28 0.09 6.07
CA ILE A 13 -5.73 -0.11 6.17
C ILE A 13 -6.46 1.20 6.47
N LEU A 14 -5.87 2.07 7.31
CA LEU A 14 -6.47 3.34 7.68
C LEU A 14 -6.27 4.42 6.61
N ILE A 15 -5.07 4.46 6.02
CA ILE A 15 -4.64 5.41 5.00
C ILE A 15 -3.79 4.64 3.97
N PRO A 16 -4.43 3.93 3.02
CA PRO A 16 -3.74 3.10 2.03
C PRO A 16 -2.57 3.80 1.31
N PRO A 17 -2.67 5.07 0.85
CA PRO A 17 -1.55 5.71 0.16
C PRO A 17 -0.35 5.94 1.07
N VAL A 18 -0.53 6.11 2.39
CA VAL A 18 0.57 6.35 3.33
C VAL A 18 1.28 5.03 3.67
N GLY A 19 0.53 3.93 3.84
CA GLY A 19 1.13 2.60 4.06
C GLY A 19 1.95 2.12 2.86
N VAL A 20 1.45 2.35 1.64
CA VAL A 20 2.18 2.03 0.40
C VAL A 20 3.39 2.95 0.21
N PHE A 21 3.27 4.24 0.54
CA PHE A 21 4.37 5.20 0.45
C PHE A 21 5.55 4.89 1.37
N LEU A 22 5.29 4.48 2.62
CA LEU A 22 6.37 4.13 3.56
C LEU A 22 7.12 2.87 3.13
N ARG A 23 6.41 1.92 2.50
CA ARG A 23 6.95 0.62 2.08
C ARG A 23 7.66 0.65 0.72
N PHE A 24 7.07 1.34 -0.26
CA PHE A 24 7.53 1.39 -1.65
C PHE A 24 8.10 2.75 -2.05
N GLY A 25 8.00 3.76 -1.18
CA GLY A 25 8.43 5.14 -1.46
C GLY A 25 7.44 5.91 -2.34
N CYS A 26 7.91 7.03 -2.90
CA CYS A 26 7.19 7.86 -3.86
C CYS A 26 7.26 7.25 -5.29
N GLY A 27 6.94 5.96 -5.39
CA GLY A 27 7.00 5.19 -6.62
C GLY A 27 5.69 5.15 -7.40
N VAL A 28 5.66 4.31 -8.43
CA VAL A 28 4.47 4.07 -9.26
C VAL A 28 3.33 3.48 -8.42
N GLU A 29 3.64 2.67 -7.40
CA GLU A 29 2.65 2.11 -6.48
C GLU A 29 1.87 3.19 -5.70
N PHE A 30 2.53 4.27 -5.25
CA PHE A 30 1.85 5.39 -4.57
C PHE A 30 0.89 6.11 -5.52
N TRP A 31 1.31 6.35 -6.76
CA TRP A 31 0.47 7.01 -7.77
C TRP A 31 -0.74 6.17 -8.16
N ILE A 32 -0.57 4.85 -8.31
CA ILE A 32 -1.69 3.94 -8.61
C ILE A 32 -2.67 3.92 -7.44
N ASP A 33 -2.18 3.78 -6.21
CA ASP A 33 -3.03 3.75 -5.02
C ASP A 33 -3.80 5.06 -4.81
N LEU A 34 -3.15 6.20 -5.02
CA LEU A 34 -3.76 7.54 -4.96
C LEU A 34 -4.85 7.72 -6.03
N LEU A 35 -4.60 7.26 -7.25
CA LEU A 35 -5.52 7.39 -8.38
C LEU A 35 -6.72 6.44 -8.22
N LEU A 36 -6.49 5.22 -7.74
CA LEU A 36 -7.56 4.30 -7.35
C LEU A 36 -8.40 4.88 -6.22
N THR A 37 -7.77 5.45 -5.18
CA THR A 37 -8.48 6.07 -4.04
C THR A 37 -9.35 7.25 -4.50
N MET A 38 -8.93 8.03 -5.50
CA MET A 38 -9.76 9.07 -6.12
C MET A 38 -10.93 8.52 -6.95
N PHE A 39 -10.78 7.38 -7.61
CA PHE A 39 -11.85 6.71 -8.35
C PHE A 39 -12.77 5.86 -7.46
N GLY A 40 -12.32 5.52 -6.25
CA GLY A 40 -13.05 4.81 -5.21
C GLY A 40 -12.12 4.32 -4.09
N TYR A 41 -12.54 4.49 -2.84
CA TYR A 41 -11.73 4.03 -1.69
C TYR A 41 -11.49 2.51 -1.67
N ILE A 42 -12.48 1.73 -2.12
CA ILE A 42 -12.42 0.25 -2.13
C ILE A 42 -11.33 -0.28 -3.09
N PRO A 43 -11.24 0.14 -4.37
CA PRO A 43 -10.17 -0.34 -5.24
C PRO A 43 -8.78 0.03 -4.71
N GLY A 44 -8.59 1.22 -4.12
CA GLY A 44 -7.33 1.60 -3.49
C GLY A 44 -6.92 0.65 -2.37
N MET A 45 -7.83 0.35 -1.43
CA MET A 45 -7.58 -0.63 -0.36
C MET A 45 -7.17 -2.02 -0.88
N VAL A 46 -7.85 -2.53 -1.93
CA VAL A 46 -7.52 -3.84 -2.51
C VAL A 46 -6.14 -3.82 -3.18
N TYR A 47 -5.79 -2.73 -3.86
CA TYR A 47 -4.49 -2.56 -4.48
C TYR A 47 -3.37 -2.49 -3.43
N ALA A 48 -3.53 -1.67 -2.38
CA ALA A 48 -2.60 -1.60 -1.25
C ALA A 48 -2.35 -2.99 -0.64
N LEU A 49 -3.40 -3.76 -0.36
CA LEU A 49 -3.30 -5.13 0.16
C LEU A 49 -2.61 -6.08 -0.82
N TYR A 50 -2.94 -6.00 -2.12
CA TYR A 50 -2.32 -6.84 -3.15
C TYR A 50 -0.82 -6.55 -3.30
N VAL A 51 -0.43 -5.27 -3.22
CA VAL A 51 0.96 -4.85 -3.25
C VAL A 51 1.67 -5.27 -1.96
N LEU A 52 1.09 -5.05 -0.78
CA LEU A 52 1.68 -5.49 0.49
C LEU A 52 1.83 -7.02 0.58
N VAL A 53 0.86 -7.81 0.14
CA VAL A 53 0.95 -9.28 0.24
C VAL A 53 1.74 -9.87 -0.93
N GLY A 54 1.46 -9.41 -2.16
CA GLY A 54 2.01 -9.99 -3.39
C GLY A 54 3.41 -9.50 -3.74
N LYS A 55 3.73 -8.21 -3.58
CA LYS A 55 5.09 -7.71 -3.87
C LYS A 55 6.06 -7.99 -2.72
N GLN A 56 5.60 -7.99 -1.47
CA GLN A 56 6.47 -8.21 -0.32
C GLN A 56 7.08 -9.62 -0.26
N GLN A 57 6.37 -10.63 -0.77
CA GLN A 57 6.82 -12.03 -0.72
C GLN A 57 8.02 -12.33 -1.63
N THR A 58 8.41 -11.40 -2.52
CA THR A 58 9.50 -11.56 -3.49
C THR A 58 10.86 -11.01 -2.98
N ILE A 59 11.05 -10.83 -1.67
CA ILE A 59 12.36 -10.42 -1.09
C ILE A 59 12.72 -11.20 0.17
#